data_AF-A0A9P6KZ97-F1
#
_entry.id   AF-A0A9P6KZ97-F1
#
_cell.length_a   1.000
_cell.length_b   1.000
_cell.length_c   1.000
_cell.angle_alpha   90.00
_cell.angle_beta   90.00
_cell.angle_gamma   90.00
#
_symmetry.space_group_name_H-M   'P 1'
#
loop_
_entity.id
_entity.type
_entity.pdbx_description
1 polymer ?
#
loop_
_entity_poly.entity_id
_entity_poly.type
_entity_poly.pdbx_seq_one_letter_code
_entity_poly.pdbx_strand_id
1 'polypeptide(L)'
;MEEELRSKIKELEEEIENKDIMIAALLNEIKKLKTGREVYKRKKIVDTCTTATKETVFADFVNEKKVDNENKVYSNIVENENNFSYTVENTVDENTKTVKKECSKTSLVENKSRKKSLKEEVDVLVNHNRSSKTFRDSLFAEDFLDYCADSIPYNFGPNSWELKGPLKAYVDQNYHQITTLISKEVNKLSLLQICSTLHCISGDLSSLEQCVVFHDILLMIDDYSKLHFIFHALCKNKIGDTLLGSTVLNIMGCQQKVDLDFHKSHRALLQHITSLKHHFEIPRPTKNLEDILKEISIPMNVFKNNMVDENIYQYVFSIRMLSHYLDWDYTFNTYVNEFLYPQLEDSDAYLLYLGIVNFNFYRIFGEIESIEMIFDLLKSKLIGVSSTSVLCYLLIKQIDPKLANSWLTLNNKQLISEGWSIEYLTVYLLF
;
A
#
# COMPACT_ATOMS: atom_id res chain seq x y z
N MET A 1 -61.45 -3.59 -14.33
CA MET A 1 -60.46 -2.67 -13.73
C MET A 1 -59.64 -3.35 -12.64
N GLU A 2 -60.23 -3.90 -11.57
CA GLU A 2 -59.46 -4.65 -10.55
C GLU A 2 -58.79 -5.93 -11.06
N GLU A 3 -59.46 -6.66 -11.96
CA GLU A 3 -58.95 -7.91 -12.51
C GLU A 3 -57.75 -7.70 -13.45
N GLU A 4 -57.77 -6.58 -14.17
CA GLU A 4 -56.71 -6.14 -15.09
C GLU A 4 -55.46 -5.65 -14.32
N LEU A 5 -55.67 -4.95 -13.20
CA LEU A 5 -54.61 -4.57 -12.25
C LEU A 5 -53.96 -5.80 -11.60
N ARG A 6 -54.74 -6.81 -11.20
CA ARG A 6 -54.20 -8.06 -10.64
C ARG A 6 -53.39 -8.85 -11.66
N SER A 7 -53.82 -8.88 -12.92
CA SER A 7 -53.05 -9.48 -14.00
C SER A 7 -51.72 -8.76 -14.22
N LYS A 8 -51.73 -7.42 -14.21
CA LYS A 8 -50.52 -6.58 -14.37
C LYS A 8 -49.52 -6.79 -13.23
N ILE A 9 -50.00 -6.91 -11.99
CA ILE A 9 -49.14 -7.17 -10.83
C ILE A 9 -48.44 -8.52 -10.96
N LYS A 10 -49.20 -9.57 -11.33
CA LYS A 10 -48.64 -10.92 -11.50
C LYS A 10 -47.58 -10.98 -12.60
N GLU A 11 -47.81 -10.26 -13.71
CA GLU A 11 -46.86 -10.16 -14.82
C GLU A 11 -45.55 -9.46 -14.39
N LEU A 12 -45.65 -8.40 -13.57
CA LEU A 12 -44.49 -7.70 -13.02
C LEU A 12 -43.73 -8.53 -11.98
N GLU A 13 -44.43 -9.32 -11.16
CA GLU A 13 -43.80 -10.24 -10.20
C GLU A 13 -42.97 -11.31 -10.93
N GLU A 14 -43.51 -11.87 -12.02
CA GLU A 14 -42.81 -12.84 -12.86
C GLU A 14 -41.61 -12.20 -13.61
N GLU A 15 -41.72 -10.94 -14.03
CA GLU A 15 -40.61 -10.20 -14.63
C GLU A 15 -39.47 -9.92 -13.62
N ILE A 16 -39.81 -9.62 -12.37
CA ILE A 16 -38.84 -9.44 -11.28
C ILE A 16 -38.12 -10.76 -10.98
N GLU A 17 -38.86 -11.87 -10.86
CA GLU A 17 -38.27 -13.19 -10.62
C GLU A 17 -37.29 -13.58 -11.72
N ASN A 18 -37.65 -13.34 -12.99
CA ASN A 18 -36.76 -13.59 -14.13
C ASN A 18 -35.50 -12.72 -14.10
N LYS A 19 -35.61 -11.44 -13.68
CA LYS A 19 -34.46 -10.54 -13.52
C LYS A 19 -33.54 -10.99 -12.39
N ASP A 20 -34.07 -11.46 -11.28
CA ASP A 20 -33.27 -11.99 -10.16
C ASP A 20 -32.51 -13.26 -10.53
N ILE A 21 -33.13 -14.16 -11.31
CA ILE A 21 -32.46 -15.33 -11.88
C ILE A 21 -31.30 -14.91 -12.79
N MET A 22 -31.52 -13.89 -13.63
CA MET A 22 -30.49 -13.38 -14.54
C MET A 22 -29.32 -12.73 -13.78
N ILE A 23 -29.62 -11.95 -12.73
CA ILE A 23 -28.60 -11.36 -11.84
C ILE A 23 -27.80 -12.47 -11.15
N ALA A 24 -28.46 -13.51 -10.63
CA ALA A 24 -27.78 -14.63 -10.00
C ALA A 24 -26.87 -15.40 -10.98
N ALA A 25 -27.31 -15.57 -12.23
CA ALA A 25 -26.50 -16.18 -13.29
C ALA A 25 -25.27 -15.32 -13.63
N LEU A 26 -25.44 -14.00 -13.77
CA LEU A 26 -24.35 -13.06 -14.03
C LEU A 26 -23.35 -12.99 -12.87
N LEU A 27 -23.83 -12.96 -11.62
CA LEU A 27 -22.97 -13.01 -10.44
C LEU A 27 -22.15 -14.30 -10.37
N ASN A 28 -22.74 -15.44 -10.78
CA ASN A 28 -22.01 -16.70 -10.87
C ASN A 28 -20.96 -16.70 -12.00
N GLU A 29 -21.25 -16.11 -13.15
CA GLU A 29 -20.27 -15.91 -14.23
C GLU A 29 -19.12 -15.00 -13.79
N ILE A 30 -19.42 -13.85 -13.16
CA ILE A 30 -18.41 -12.95 -12.60
C ILE A 30 -17.53 -13.70 -11.58
N LYS A 31 -18.14 -14.53 -10.73
CA LYS A 31 -17.42 -15.33 -9.74
C LYS A 31 -16.50 -16.36 -10.40
N LYS A 32 -16.96 -17.04 -11.45
CA LYS A 32 -16.15 -17.96 -12.26
C LYS A 32 -14.97 -17.25 -12.94
N LEU A 33 -15.21 -16.08 -13.53
CA LEU A 33 -14.18 -15.24 -14.16
C LEU A 33 -13.15 -14.74 -13.14
N LYS A 34 -13.58 -14.36 -11.93
CA LYS A 34 -12.66 -14.00 -10.83
C LYS A 34 -11.79 -15.19 -10.40
N THR A 35 -12.37 -16.38 -10.23
CA THR A 35 -11.60 -17.58 -9.88
C THR A 35 -10.65 -18.04 -10.99
N GLY A 36 -11.03 -17.89 -12.26
CA GLY A 36 -10.16 -18.19 -13.40
C GLY A 36 -8.97 -17.21 -13.53
N ARG A 37 -9.22 -15.92 -13.28
CA ARG A 37 -8.16 -14.89 -13.25
C ARG A 37 -7.20 -15.06 -12.06
N GLU A 38 -7.65 -15.53 -10.90
CA GLU A 38 -6.76 -15.80 -9.75
C GLU A 38 -5.78 -16.95 -10.00
N VAL A 39 -6.21 -18.01 -10.70
CA VAL A 39 -5.34 -19.15 -11.04
C VAL A 39 -4.29 -18.75 -12.07
N TYR A 40 -4.61 -17.86 -13.01
CA TYR A 40 -3.66 -17.33 -13.99
C TYR A 40 -2.73 -16.25 -13.41
N LYS A 41 -3.24 -15.39 -12.51
CA LYS A 41 -2.43 -14.39 -11.78
C LYS A 41 -1.37 -15.03 -10.89
N ARG A 42 -1.68 -16.11 -10.16
CA ARG A 42 -0.67 -16.79 -9.31
C ARG A 42 0.47 -17.43 -10.10
N LYS A 43 0.23 -17.89 -11.33
CA LYS A 43 1.27 -18.56 -12.13
C LYS A 43 2.19 -17.59 -12.87
N LYS A 44 1.71 -16.39 -13.24
CA LYS A 44 2.53 -15.35 -13.91
C LYS A 44 3.21 -14.39 -12.91
N ILE A 45 2.62 -14.13 -11.73
CA ILE A 45 3.19 -13.21 -10.73
C ILE A 45 4.40 -13.82 -9.99
N VAL A 46 4.43 -15.13 -9.76
CA VAL A 46 5.57 -15.78 -9.06
C VAL A 46 6.87 -15.71 -9.88
N ASP A 47 6.76 -15.73 -11.22
CA ASP A 47 7.93 -15.71 -12.11
C ASP A 47 8.44 -14.29 -12.42
N THR A 48 7.60 -13.24 -12.27
CA THR A 48 8.01 -11.84 -12.53
C THR A 48 8.32 -11.04 -11.26
N CYS A 49 7.80 -11.43 -10.10
CA CYS A 49 7.93 -10.65 -8.85
C CYS A 49 9.25 -10.94 -8.09
N THR A 50 9.94 -12.05 -8.39
CA THR A 50 11.22 -12.41 -7.77
C THR A 50 12.39 -11.53 -8.20
N THR A 51 12.28 -10.79 -9.30
CA THR A 51 13.34 -9.90 -9.82
C THR A 51 13.11 -8.42 -9.56
N ALA A 52 11.89 -7.97 -9.22
CA ALA A 52 11.54 -6.54 -9.16
C ALA A 52 11.30 -5.95 -7.75
N THR A 53 11.40 -6.75 -6.68
CA THR A 53 11.01 -6.31 -5.32
C THR A 53 12.13 -6.30 -4.27
N LYS A 54 13.41 -6.32 -4.69
CA LYS A 54 14.53 -6.32 -3.73
C LYS A 54 15.00 -4.96 -3.24
N GLU A 55 14.57 -3.84 -3.81
CA GLU A 55 15.01 -2.52 -3.33
C GLU A 55 13.84 -1.52 -3.36
N THR A 56 13.17 -1.36 -2.22
CA THR A 56 12.39 -0.15 -1.92
C THR A 56 13.29 0.83 -1.19
N VAL A 57 13.40 2.02 -1.79
CA VAL A 57 14.26 3.14 -1.41
C VAL A 57 13.78 3.80 -0.12
N PHE A 58 14.58 3.70 0.95
CA PHE A 58 14.58 4.63 2.10
C PHE A 58 15.95 4.57 2.77
N ALA A 59 16.98 5.12 2.13
CA ALA A 59 18.32 5.25 2.72
C ALA A 59 18.66 6.68 3.18
N ASP A 60 18.01 7.73 2.66
CA ASP A 60 18.59 9.08 2.79
C ASP A 60 17.83 10.07 3.70
N PHE A 61 16.92 9.62 4.55
CA PHE A 61 16.18 10.53 5.45
C PHE A 61 16.55 10.49 6.95
N VAL A 62 17.66 9.86 7.32
CA VAL A 62 18.18 9.95 8.71
C VAL A 62 19.55 10.62 8.73
N ASN A 63 19.53 11.87 9.18
CA ASN A 63 20.69 12.74 9.40
C ASN A 63 21.94 12.02 9.93
N GLU A 64 23.06 12.35 9.28
CA GLU A 64 24.41 12.24 9.80
C GLU A 64 24.50 12.76 11.25
N LYS A 65 24.67 11.85 12.20
CA LYS A 65 25.46 12.13 13.40
C LYS A 65 26.71 11.29 13.33
N LYS A 66 27.79 11.92 12.85
CA LYS A 66 29.16 11.45 13.06
C LYS A 66 29.36 11.18 14.55
N VAL A 67 29.62 9.92 14.88
CA VAL A 67 30.43 9.55 16.04
C VAL A 67 31.48 8.60 15.49
N ASP A 68 32.70 9.13 15.40
CA ASP A 68 33.90 8.37 15.13
C ASP A 68 34.02 7.24 16.16
N ASN A 69 34.10 5.99 15.71
CA ASN A 69 35.11 5.09 16.23
C ASN A 69 35.38 3.90 15.30
N GLU A 70 36.66 3.76 15.02
CA GLU A 70 37.29 2.75 14.20
C GLU A 70 37.03 1.33 14.76
N ASN A 71 36.63 0.38 13.91
CA ASN A 71 37.51 -0.73 13.56
C ASN A 71 36.93 -1.66 12.47
N LYS A 72 37.80 -1.93 11.50
CA LYS A 72 37.69 -2.85 10.37
C LYS A 72 37.28 -4.28 10.79
N VAL A 73 36.55 -4.99 9.92
CA VAL A 73 37.07 -6.17 9.17
C VAL A 73 36.22 -6.35 7.91
N TYR A 74 36.88 -6.29 6.75
CA TYR A 74 36.38 -6.76 5.45
C TYR A 74 36.53 -8.28 5.36
N SER A 75 35.53 -8.98 4.80
CA SER A 75 35.79 -10.22 4.07
C SER A 75 34.84 -10.37 2.88
N ASN A 76 35.43 -10.29 1.69
CA ASN A 76 34.88 -10.60 0.38
C ASN A 76 34.29 -12.02 0.34
N ILE A 77 33.13 -12.20 -0.28
CA ILE A 77 32.83 -13.45 -1.01
C ILE A 77 32.24 -13.10 -2.37
N VAL A 78 32.89 -13.70 -3.36
CA VAL A 78 32.76 -13.60 -4.81
C VAL A 78 31.52 -14.36 -5.29
N GLU A 79 30.91 -13.83 -6.35
CA GLU A 79 29.88 -14.44 -7.18
C GLU A 79 30.27 -15.85 -7.66
N ASN A 80 29.31 -16.78 -7.68
CA ASN A 80 29.19 -17.72 -8.78
C ASN A 80 27.81 -18.36 -8.84
N GLU A 81 27.14 -18.14 -9.97
CA GLU A 81 25.90 -18.79 -10.37
C GLU A 81 26.13 -20.23 -10.89
N ASN A 82 25.02 -20.98 -10.92
CA ASN A 82 24.76 -22.18 -11.72
C ASN A 82 25.38 -23.52 -11.27
N ASN A 83 24.54 -24.40 -10.68
CA ASN A 83 23.95 -25.50 -11.46
C ASN A 83 23.04 -26.41 -10.60
N PHE A 84 21.89 -26.73 -11.19
CA PHE A 84 21.03 -27.86 -10.84
C PHE A 84 21.78 -29.19 -11.05
N SER A 85 21.73 -30.11 -10.09
CA SER A 85 21.67 -31.56 -10.39
C SER A 85 21.10 -32.34 -9.20
N TYR A 86 20.12 -33.20 -9.48
CA TYR A 86 19.62 -34.21 -8.56
C TYR A 86 20.64 -35.35 -8.44
N THR A 87 20.89 -35.82 -7.21
CA THR A 87 21.32 -37.20 -6.94
C THR A 87 20.78 -37.65 -5.60
N VAL A 88 19.94 -38.68 -5.65
CA VAL A 88 19.58 -39.54 -4.52
C VAL A 88 20.70 -40.56 -4.39
N GLU A 89 21.34 -40.66 -3.22
CA GLU A 89 22.03 -41.88 -2.81
C GLU A 89 22.06 -41.95 -1.26
N ASN A 90 21.54 -43.07 -0.75
CA ASN A 90 21.53 -43.46 0.65
C ASN A 90 22.91 -44.01 1.04
N THR A 91 23.48 -43.59 2.17
CA THR A 91 24.29 -44.46 3.05
C THR A 91 24.35 -43.92 4.48
N VAL A 92 23.59 -44.60 5.35
CA VAL A 92 23.87 -45.14 6.70
C VAL A 92 24.94 -44.49 7.59
N ASP A 93 24.45 -44.08 8.77
CA ASP A 93 25.02 -43.98 10.14
C ASP A 93 26.38 -43.33 10.41
N GLU A 94 26.37 -42.34 11.31
CA GLU A 94 26.85 -42.55 12.69
C GLU A 94 26.48 -41.39 13.64
N ASN A 95 25.76 -41.75 14.70
CA ASN A 95 25.77 -41.17 16.04
C ASN A 95 25.84 -39.64 16.20
N THR A 96 24.67 -39.00 16.38
CA THR A 96 24.60 -37.86 17.31
C THR A 96 23.27 -37.82 18.04
N LYS A 97 23.38 -37.77 19.38
CA LYS A 97 22.31 -37.76 20.36
C LYS A 97 21.19 -36.79 19.99
N THR A 98 20.02 -37.35 19.70
CA THR A 98 18.75 -36.65 19.58
C THR A 98 18.34 -36.07 20.93
N VAL A 99 18.76 -34.83 21.19
CA VAL A 99 17.99 -33.95 22.09
C VAL A 99 16.76 -33.55 21.31
N LYS A 100 15.61 -34.14 21.66
CA LYS A 100 14.29 -33.72 21.19
C LYS A 100 14.09 -32.25 21.53
N LYS A 101 14.43 -31.36 20.60
CA LYS A 101 13.89 -30.02 20.56
C LYS A 101 12.48 -30.19 20.03
N GLU A 102 11.51 -30.26 20.95
CA GLU A 102 10.10 -30.04 20.62
C GLU A 102 10.00 -28.60 20.06
N CYS A 103 10.28 -28.47 18.78
CA CYS A 103 9.78 -27.37 17.98
C CYS A 103 8.29 -27.64 17.85
N SER A 104 7.51 -27.08 18.77
CA SER A 104 6.09 -26.94 18.60
C SER A 104 5.86 -26.17 17.30
N LYS A 105 5.67 -26.91 16.21
CA LYS A 105 4.96 -26.44 15.04
C LYS A 105 3.55 -26.09 15.51
N THR A 106 3.39 -24.90 16.10
CA THR A 106 2.12 -24.20 16.01
C THR A 106 1.99 -23.83 14.54
N SER A 107 1.33 -24.75 13.84
CA SER A 107 0.72 -24.54 12.54
C SER A 107 0.25 -23.10 12.45
N LEU A 108 0.77 -22.36 11.47
CA LEU A 108 -0.07 -21.44 10.71
C LEU A 108 -1.28 -22.25 10.29
N VAL A 109 -2.31 -22.21 11.13
CA VAL A 109 -3.63 -22.73 10.79
C VAL A 109 -3.96 -22.01 9.51
N GLU A 110 -4.12 -22.76 8.43
CA GLU A 110 -4.79 -22.31 7.23
C GLU A 110 -6.17 -21.81 7.65
N ASN A 111 -6.23 -20.55 8.05
CA ASN A 111 -7.46 -19.84 8.29
C ASN A 111 -8.08 -19.65 6.91
N LYS A 112 -8.86 -20.65 6.49
CA LYS A 112 -10.06 -20.42 5.67
C LYS A 112 -11.00 -19.55 6.51
N SER A 113 -10.65 -18.29 6.71
CA SER A 113 -11.39 -17.40 7.58
C SER A 113 -12.71 -17.10 6.90
N ARG A 114 -13.81 -17.50 7.56
CA ARG A 114 -15.07 -16.79 7.38
C ARG A 114 -14.73 -15.32 7.63
N LYS A 115 -14.96 -14.46 6.63
CA LYS A 115 -14.74 -13.01 6.75
C LYS A 115 -15.54 -12.54 7.97
N LYS A 116 -14.85 -12.24 9.07
CA LYS A 116 -15.47 -11.76 10.31
C LYS A 116 -16.13 -10.42 10.02
N SER A 117 -17.22 -10.12 10.69
CA SER A 117 -17.81 -8.78 10.58
C SER A 117 -16.91 -7.75 11.26
N LEU A 118 -16.91 -6.50 10.79
CA LEU A 118 -16.15 -5.42 11.44
C LEU A 118 -16.46 -5.32 12.93
N LYS A 119 -17.72 -5.52 13.33
CA LYS A 119 -18.13 -5.52 14.73
C LYS A 119 -17.38 -6.59 15.53
N GLU A 120 -17.32 -7.83 15.04
CA GLU A 120 -16.59 -8.91 15.71
C GLU A 120 -15.09 -8.62 15.79
N GLU A 121 -14.50 -8.02 14.75
CA GLU A 121 -13.09 -7.63 14.77
C GLU A 121 -12.81 -6.55 15.82
N VAL A 122 -13.68 -5.54 15.92
CA VAL A 122 -13.58 -4.47 16.93
C VAL A 122 -13.84 -5.01 18.34
N ASP A 123 -14.81 -5.91 18.52
CA ASP A 123 -15.08 -6.54 19.81
C ASP A 123 -13.87 -7.36 20.30
N VAL A 124 -13.18 -8.07 19.39
CA VAL A 124 -11.90 -8.74 19.70
C VAL A 124 -10.83 -7.72 20.05
N LEU A 125 -10.69 -6.65 19.28
CA LEU A 125 -9.69 -5.60 19.52
C LEU A 125 -9.84 -4.95 20.91
N VAL A 126 -11.08 -4.70 21.35
CA VAL A 126 -11.38 -4.05 22.63
C VAL A 126 -11.27 -5.01 23.81
N ASN A 127 -11.78 -6.23 23.67
CA ASN A 127 -11.98 -7.16 24.78
C ASN A 127 -10.90 -8.26 24.86
N HIS A 128 -9.81 -8.16 24.09
CA HIS A 128 -8.77 -9.18 24.10
C HIS A 128 -8.10 -9.30 25.49
N ASN A 129 -8.13 -10.51 26.05
CA ASN A 129 -7.45 -10.84 27.30
C ASN A 129 -5.95 -11.01 27.05
N ARG A 130 -5.16 -10.06 27.57
CA ARG A 130 -3.72 -9.99 27.32
C ARG A 130 -2.94 -10.99 28.15
N SER A 131 -1.84 -11.47 27.59
CA SER A 131 -0.86 -12.27 28.31
C SER A 131 0.43 -11.47 28.52
N SER A 132 0.96 -11.50 29.74
CA SER A 132 2.26 -10.90 30.04
C SER A 132 3.35 -11.81 29.46
N LYS A 133 3.70 -11.62 28.19
CA LYS A 133 4.86 -12.27 27.58
C LYS A 133 6.08 -11.38 27.71
N THR A 134 7.22 -11.99 28.04
CA THR A 134 8.51 -11.29 28.01
C THR A 134 8.99 -11.18 26.57
N PHE A 135 9.42 -9.98 26.17
CA PHE A 135 9.99 -9.76 24.84
C PHE A 135 11.30 -10.54 24.64
N ARG A 136 11.53 -11.02 23.41
CA ARG A 136 12.76 -11.71 23.01
C ARG A 136 13.36 -10.98 21.81
N ASP A 137 14.66 -10.71 21.85
CA ASP A 137 15.31 -9.83 20.87
C ASP A 137 15.57 -10.50 19.51
N SER A 138 15.30 -11.80 19.38
CA SER A 138 15.55 -12.61 18.19
C SER A 138 14.26 -13.07 17.49
N LEU A 139 13.20 -12.27 17.54
CA LEU A 139 11.92 -12.59 16.89
C LEU A 139 12.02 -12.31 15.39
N PHE A 140 11.32 -13.12 14.58
CA PHE A 140 11.02 -12.74 13.20
C PHE A 140 9.87 -11.71 13.18
N ALA A 141 9.73 -10.98 12.07
CA ALA A 141 8.70 -9.93 11.95
C ALA A 141 7.28 -10.47 12.15
N GLU A 142 6.99 -11.69 11.72
CA GLU A 142 5.70 -12.35 11.93
C GLU A 142 5.45 -12.66 13.42
N ASP A 143 6.45 -13.22 14.11
CA ASP A 143 6.36 -13.50 15.55
C ASP A 143 6.22 -12.21 16.37
N PHE A 144 6.77 -11.10 15.85
CA PHE A 144 6.62 -9.78 16.44
C PHE A 144 5.17 -9.27 16.38
N LEU A 145 4.45 -9.49 15.27
CA LEU A 145 3.03 -9.14 15.16
C LEU A 145 2.18 -9.88 16.20
N ASP A 146 2.45 -11.17 16.40
CA ASP A 146 1.77 -12.00 17.39
C ASP A 146 2.12 -11.57 18.82
N TYR A 147 3.39 -11.25 19.08
CA TYR A 147 3.81 -10.66 20.35
C TYR A 147 3.04 -9.36 20.63
N CYS A 148 2.92 -8.48 19.64
CA CYS A 148 2.19 -7.22 19.76
C CYS A 148 0.71 -7.46 20.08
N ALA A 149 0.04 -8.35 19.35
CA ALA A 149 -1.36 -8.68 19.58
C ALA A 149 -1.61 -9.22 21.00
N ASP A 150 -0.71 -10.06 21.52
CA ASP A 150 -0.89 -10.71 22.82
C ASP A 150 -0.52 -9.82 24.02
N SER A 151 0.45 -8.92 23.83
CA SER A 151 1.17 -8.27 24.94
C SER A 151 0.99 -6.75 24.98
N ILE A 152 0.78 -6.09 23.84
CA ILE A 152 0.74 -4.63 23.76
C ILE A 152 -0.68 -4.14 24.03
N PRO A 153 -0.86 -3.20 24.98
CA PRO A 153 -2.17 -2.72 25.31
C PRO A 153 -2.70 -1.74 24.26
N TYR A 154 -3.64 -2.20 23.43
CA TYR A 154 -4.43 -1.30 22.58
C TYR A 154 -5.66 -0.78 23.33
N ASN A 155 -5.85 0.54 23.37
CA ASN A 155 -7.09 1.14 23.83
C ASN A 155 -7.46 2.36 22.97
N PHE A 156 -8.75 2.68 22.93
CA PHE A 156 -9.26 3.90 22.32
C PHE A 156 -9.12 5.05 23.33
N GLY A 157 -7.93 5.63 23.44
CA GLY A 157 -7.65 6.75 24.31
C GLY A 157 -6.23 7.31 24.14
N PRO A 158 -5.94 8.47 24.73
CA PRO A 158 -4.61 9.09 24.70
C PRO A 158 -3.64 8.32 25.60
N ASN A 159 -3.30 7.10 25.22
CA ASN A 159 -2.28 6.33 25.93
C ASN A 159 -0.91 6.62 25.33
N SER A 160 -0.03 7.17 26.16
CA SER A 160 1.40 7.33 25.89
C SER A 160 2.13 6.00 26.06
N TRP A 161 1.82 5.00 25.23
CA TRP A 161 2.67 3.81 25.15
C TRP A 161 4.02 4.23 24.57
N GLU A 162 5.04 4.21 25.43
CA GLU A 162 6.43 4.50 25.08
C GLU A 162 7.22 3.20 24.97
N LEU A 163 7.94 3.06 23.85
CA LEU A 163 8.88 1.96 23.67
C LEU A 163 10.08 2.15 24.60
N LYS A 164 10.43 1.10 25.35
CA LYS A 164 11.56 1.12 26.29
C LYS A 164 12.39 -0.15 26.15
N GLY A 165 13.70 -0.01 26.38
CA GLY A 165 14.62 -1.13 26.48
C GLY A 165 14.75 -1.93 25.17
N PRO A 166 14.85 -3.27 25.23
CA PRO A 166 15.13 -4.11 24.07
C PRO A 166 14.07 -4.04 22.97
N LEU A 167 12.81 -3.81 23.34
CA LEU A 167 11.71 -3.65 22.38
C LEU A 167 11.92 -2.42 21.48
N LYS A 168 12.44 -1.32 22.03
CA LYS A 168 12.74 -0.12 21.24
C LYS A 168 13.85 -0.40 20.24
N ALA A 169 14.96 -1.00 20.71
CA ALA A 169 16.09 -1.33 19.86
C ALA A 169 15.68 -2.26 18.70
N TYR A 170 14.80 -3.23 18.95
CA TYR A 170 14.27 -4.10 17.91
C TYR A 170 13.43 -3.34 16.88
N VAL A 171 12.51 -2.47 17.33
CA VAL A 171 11.68 -1.67 16.42
C VAL A 171 12.55 -0.76 15.56
N ASP A 172 13.53 -0.06 16.15
CA ASP A 172 14.44 0.83 15.43
C ASP A 172 15.23 0.08 14.33
N GLN A 173 15.64 -1.17 14.60
CA GLN A 173 16.38 -2.00 13.65
C GLN A 173 15.50 -2.63 12.55
N ASN A 174 14.23 -2.89 12.85
CA ASN A 174 13.35 -3.68 11.98
C ASN A 174 12.15 -2.88 11.44
N TYR A 175 12.10 -1.56 11.66
CA TYR A 175 10.97 -0.71 11.32
C TYR A 175 10.47 -0.91 9.90
N HIS A 176 11.37 -0.83 8.91
CA HIS A 176 11.03 -0.98 7.50
C HIS A 176 10.44 -2.36 7.18
N GLN A 177 10.97 -3.42 7.79
CA GLN A 177 10.47 -4.78 7.60
C GLN A 177 9.07 -4.94 8.22
N ILE A 178 8.85 -4.35 9.40
CA ILE A 178 7.56 -4.37 10.10
C ILE A 178 6.49 -3.64 9.29
N THR A 179 6.74 -2.39 8.87
CA THR A 179 5.76 -1.61 8.09
C THR A 179 5.48 -2.23 6.73
N THR A 180 6.51 -2.74 6.04
CA THR A 180 6.35 -3.46 4.78
C THR A 180 5.51 -4.72 4.94
N LEU A 181 5.72 -5.49 6.01
CA LEU A 181 4.94 -6.69 6.30
C LEU A 181 3.47 -6.34 6.57
N ILE A 182 3.21 -5.32 7.40
CA ILE A 182 1.85 -4.85 7.70
C ILE A 182 1.13 -4.45 6.42
N SER A 183 1.74 -3.62 5.57
CA SER A 183 1.12 -3.14 4.33
C SER A 183 0.87 -4.28 3.34
N LYS A 184 1.81 -5.22 3.17
CA LYS A 184 1.66 -6.35 2.25
C LYS A 184 0.58 -7.35 2.69
N GLU A 185 0.47 -7.58 4.00
CA GLU A 185 -0.40 -8.60 4.57
C GLU A 185 -1.66 -8.02 5.25
N VAL A 186 -1.96 -6.72 5.07
CA VAL A 186 -3.07 -6.01 5.73
C VAL A 186 -4.42 -6.72 5.58
N ASN A 187 -4.67 -7.37 4.44
CA ASN A 187 -5.93 -8.08 4.19
C ASN A 187 -6.00 -9.48 4.81
N LYS A 188 -4.87 -10.03 5.28
CA LYS A 188 -4.76 -11.35 5.90
C LYS A 188 -4.63 -11.26 7.42
N LEU A 189 -4.01 -10.17 7.92
CA LEU A 189 -3.85 -9.92 9.34
C LEU A 189 -5.18 -9.55 10.00
N SER A 190 -5.32 -9.90 11.28
CA SER A 190 -6.45 -9.45 12.08
C SER A 190 -6.31 -7.97 12.43
N LEU A 191 -7.45 -7.29 12.65
CA LEU A 191 -7.42 -5.89 13.11
C LEU A 191 -6.63 -5.73 14.43
N LEU A 192 -6.68 -6.73 15.32
CA LEU A 192 -5.90 -6.75 16.56
C LEU A 192 -4.39 -6.73 16.29
N GLN A 193 -3.89 -7.56 15.38
CA GLN A 193 -2.47 -7.59 15.01
C GLN A 193 -2.04 -6.26 14.39
N ILE A 194 -2.83 -5.74 13.45
CA ILE A 194 -2.52 -4.47 12.77
C ILE A 194 -2.48 -3.33 13.78
N CYS A 195 -3.58 -3.11 14.53
CA CYS A 195 -3.69 -1.99 15.45
C CYS A 195 -2.69 -2.08 16.61
N SER A 196 -2.45 -3.26 17.18
CA SER A 196 -1.51 -3.38 18.30
C SER A 196 -0.07 -3.14 17.85
N THR A 197 0.31 -3.60 16.66
CA THR A 197 1.65 -3.37 16.11
C THR A 197 1.84 -1.91 15.71
N LEU A 198 0.88 -1.30 14.99
CA LEU A 198 0.94 0.12 14.64
C LEU A 198 0.99 1.01 15.88
N HIS A 199 0.20 0.68 16.92
CA HIS A 199 0.25 1.39 18.19
C HIS A 199 1.59 1.23 18.92
N CYS A 200 2.25 0.08 18.76
CA CYS A 200 3.59 -0.16 19.28
C CYS A 200 4.61 0.76 18.61
N ILE A 201 4.64 0.80 17.28
CA ILE A 201 5.68 1.53 16.51
C ILE A 201 5.40 3.03 16.36
N SER A 202 4.15 3.48 16.51
CA SER A 202 3.77 4.88 16.25
C SER A 202 4.38 5.92 17.19
N GLY A 203 4.93 5.49 18.34
CA GLY A 203 5.48 6.40 19.35
C GLY A 203 6.69 7.21 18.87
N ASP A 204 7.49 6.65 17.96
CA ASP A 204 8.74 7.28 17.49
C ASP A 204 8.60 7.91 16.09
N LEU A 205 7.40 7.88 15.47
CA LEU A 205 7.17 8.40 14.12
C LEU A 205 6.80 9.89 14.11
N SER A 206 7.44 10.64 13.21
CA SER A 206 6.99 11.98 12.84
C SER A 206 5.62 11.94 12.15
N SER A 207 4.92 13.07 12.12
CA SER A 207 3.62 13.16 11.44
C SER A 207 3.68 12.80 9.96
N LEU A 208 4.79 13.12 9.27
CA LEU A 208 4.95 12.79 7.87
C LEU A 208 5.15 11.28 7.67
N GLU A 209 5.97 10.64 8.50
CA GLU A 209 6.17 9.18 8.45
C GLU A 209 4.87 8.42 8.75
N GLN A 210 4.06 8.90 9.70
CA GLN A 210 2.73 8.36 9.96
C GLN A 210 1.84 8.44 8.71
N CYS A 211 1.88 9.57 7.98
CA CYS A 211 1.11 9.71 6.74
C CYS A 211 1.60 8.77 5.63
N VAL A 212 2.91 8.53 5.53
CA VAL A 212 3.49 7.58 4.56
C VAL A 212 3.09 6.14 4.88
N VAL A 213 3.18 5.73 6.14
CA VAL A 213 2.71 4.38 6.54
C VAL A 213 1.21 4.23 6.29
N PHE A 214 0.41 5.26 6.55
CA PHE A 214 -1.01 5.26 6.23
C PHE A 214 -1.27 5.14 4.73
N HIS A 215 -0.52 5.89 3.90
CA HIS A 215 -0.57 5.79 2.44
C HIS A 215 -0.36 4.35 1.98
N ASP A 216 0.70 3.68 2.46
CA ASP A 216 1.03 2.32 2.02
C ASP A 216 -0.03 1.30 2.40
N ILE A 217 -0.61 1.45 3.59
CA ILE A 217 -1.73 0.61 4.05
C ILE A 217 -2.98 0.88 3.21
N LEU A 218 -3.32 2.15 2.99
CA LEU A 218 -4.48 2.54 2.20
C LEU A 218 -4.42 1.96 0.79
N LEU A 219 -3.24 1.97 0.17
CA LEU A 219 -3.01 1.42 -1.16
C LEU A 219 -3.15 -0.10 -1.25
N MET A 220 -3.18 -0.81 -0.12
CA MET A 220 -3.22 -2.28 -0.08
C MET A 220 -4.50 -2.85 0.52
N ILE A 221 -5.28 -2.05 1.25
CA ILE A 221 -6.42 -2.55 2.02
C ILE A 221 -7.67 -2.74 1.15
N ASP A 222 -8.34 -3.88 1.30
CA ASP A 222 -9.58 -4.21 0.58
C ASP A 222 -10.85 -3.70 1.27
N ASP A 223 -10.76 -3.37 2.56
CA ASP A 223 -11.89 -3.00 3.42
C ASP A 223 -11.64 -1.68 4.14
N TYR A 224 -12.10 -0.59 3.51
CA TYR A 224 -11.92 0.77 4.04
C TYR A 224 -12.62 1.04 5.37
N SER A 225 -13.57 0.19 5.80
CA SER A 225 -14.24 0.34 7.09
C SER A 225 -13.28 0.15 8.29
N LYS A 226 -12.09 -0.44 8.05
CA LYS A 226 -11.03 -0.61 9.05
C LYS A 226 -10.15 0.63 9.21
N LEU A 227 -10.21 1.59 8.28
CA LEU A 227 -9.26 2.71 8.23
C LEU A 227 -9.25 3.55 9.50
N HIS A 228 -10.41 3.80 10.13
CA HIS A 228 -10.46 4.58 11.38
C HIS A 228 -9.65 3.96 12.52
N PHE A 229 -9.69 2.64 12.63
CA PHE A 229 -9.01 1.89 13.67
C PHE A 229 -7.50 1.83 13.41
N ILE A 230 -7.12 1.61 12.16
CA ILE A 230 -5.72 1.63 11.71
C ILE A 230 -5.12 3.02 11.90
N PHE A 231 -5.84 4.06 11.46
CA PHE A 231 -5.46 5.45 11.59
C PHE A 231 -5.23 5.83 13.06
N HIS A 232 -6.16 5.46 13.94
CA HIS A 232 -6.00 5.72 15.37
C HIS A 232 -4.81 5.00 15.98
N ALA A 233 -4.54 3.75 15.58
CA ALA A 233 -3.38 3.02 16.05
C ALA A 233 -2.06 3.69 15.65
N LEU A 234 -2.01 4.20 14.43
CA LEU A 234 -0.83 4.81 13.83
C LEU A 234 -0.58 6.25 14.28
N CYS A 235 -1.64 7.04 14.48
CA CYS A 235 -1.53 8.44 14.86
C CYS A 235 -1.88 8.59 16.33
N LYS A 236 -0.90 8.73 17.23
CA LYS A 236 -1.20 9.00 18.66
C LYS A 236 -1.63 10.46 18.88
N ASN A 237 -1.07 11.36 18.08
CA ASN A 237 -1.29 12.81 18.13
C ASN A 237 -1.98 13.31 16.86
N LYS A 238 -2.38 14.57 16.87
CA LYS A 238 -2.91 15.25 15.68
C LYS A 238 -1.88 15.22 14.55
N ILE A 239 -2.33 14.90 13.34
CA ILE A 239 -1.50 14.96 12.14
C ILE A 239 -1.12 16.42 11.85
N GLY A 240 0.13 16.62 11.44
CA GLY A 240 0.66 17.93 11.08
C GLY A 240 -0.01 18.54 9.85
N ASP A 241 0.01 19.87 9.78
CA ASP A 241 -0.58 20.66 8.69
C ASP A 241 0.30 20.63 7.43
N THR A 242 0.34 19.47 6.78
CA THR A 242 1.04 19.22 5.52
C THR A 242 0.03 18.88 4.43
N LEU A 243 0.43 18.98 3.15
CA LEU A 243 -0.46 18.58 2.05
C LEU A 243 -0.91 17.12 2.21
N LEU A 244 0.04 16.23 2.48
CA LEU A 244 -0.25 14.81 2.67
C LEU A 244 -1.14 14.58 3.90
N GLY A 245 -0.85 15.24 5.02
CA GLY A 245 -1.66 15.17 6.23
C GLY A 245 -3.11 15.64 6.02
N SER A 246 -3.28 16.75 5.30
CA SER A 246 -4.60 17.25 4.89
C SER A 246 -5.34 16.25 4.00
N THR A 247 -4.65 15.64 3.02
CA THR A 247 -5.23 14.59 2.17
C THR A 247 -5.69 13.39 3.00
N VAL A 248 -4.87 12.90 3.94
CA VAL A 248 -5.25 11.81 4.86
C VAL A 248 -6.51 12.18 5.64
N LEU A 249 -6.56 13.37 6.24
CA LEU A 249 -7.71 13.83 7.01
C LEU A 249 -8.98 13.96 6.16
N ASN A 250 -8.87 14.38 4.90
CA ASN A 250 -10.00 14.45 3.97
C ASN A 250 -10.55 13.07 3.63
N ILE A 251 -9.66 12.10 3.33
CA ILE A 251 -10.05 10.69 3.10
C ILE A 251 -10.74 10.14 4.36
N MET A 252 -10.15 10.35 5.54
CA MET A 252 -10.74 9.92 6.81
C MET A 252 -12.11 10.56 7.05
N GLY A 253 -12.28 11.85 6.76
CA GLY A 253 -13.58 12.53 6.87
C GLY A 253 -14.64 11.97 5.93
N CYS A 254 -14.24 11.60 4.70
CA CYS A 254 -15.11 10.95 3.74
C CYS A 254 -15.51 9.54 4.20
N GLN A 255 -14.52 8.71 4.55
CA GLN A 255 -14.76 7.36 5.06
C GLN A 255 -15.64 7.40 6.31
N GLN A 256 -15.47 8.41 7.17
CA GLN A 256 -16.28 8.55 8.36
C GLN A 256 -17.76 8.72 8.02
N LYS A 257 -18.07 9.56 7.03
CA LYS A 257 -19.45 9.76 6.57
C LYS A 257 -20.04 8.43 6.08
N VAL A 258 -19.27 7.68 5.29
CA VAL A 258 -19.66 6.36 4.78
C VAL A 258 -19.91 5.37 5.93
N ASP A 259 -18.98 5.26 6.88
CA ASP A 259 -19.09 4.32 8.01
C ASP A 259 -20.26 4.66 8.92
N LEU A 260 -20.48 5.95 9.22
CA LEU A 260 -21.63 6.40 9.99
C LEU A 260 -22.94 6.05 9.27
N ASP A 261 -22.95 6.14 7.94
CA ASP A 261 -24.13 5.83 7.15
C ASP A 261 -24.41 4.33 7.06
N PHE A 262 -23.36 3.51 6.91
CA PHE A 262 -23.46 2.06 6.79
C PHE A 262 -23.74 1.38 8.14
N HIS A 263 -23.20 1.92 9.23
CA HIS A 263 -23.29 1.31 10.56
C HIS A 263 -24.32 1.98 11.48
N LYS A 264 -25.32 2.71 10.96
CA LYS A 264 -26.37 3.40 11.74
C LYS A 264 -27.03 2.55 12.83
N SER A 265 -27.15 1.23 12.61
CA SER A 265 -27.75 0.27 13.53
C SER A 265 -26.80 -0.27 14.61
N HIS A 266 -25.49 -0.01 14.53
CA HIS A 266 -24.46 -0.58 15.39
C HIS A 266 -23.94 0.44 16.41
N ARG A 267 -24.73 0.71 17.46
CA ARG A 267 -24.45 1.79 18.44
C ARG A 267 -23.04 1.77 19.05
N ALA A 268 -22.53 0.60 19.43
CA ALA A 268 -21.20 0.48 20.03
C ALA A 268 -20.07 0.86 19.05
N LEU A 269 -20.17 0.41 17.80
CA LEU A 269 -19.23 0.74 16.75
C LEU A 269 -19.25 2.24 16.42
N LEU A 270 -20.44 2.84 16.35
CA LEU A 270 -20.59 4.28 16.14
C LEU A 270 -20.00 5.10 17.28
N GLN A 271 -20.09 4.64 18.52
CA GLN A 271 -19.44 5.30 19.66
C GLN A 271 -17.93 5.37 19.49
N HIS A 272 -17.30 4.26 19.06
CA HIS A 272 -15.86 4.25 18.77
C HIS A 272 -15.52 5.20 17.62
N ILE A 273 -16.19 5.10 16.47
CA ILE A 273 -15.95 5.98 15.30
C ILE A 273 -16.12 7.46 15.66
N THR A 274 -17.14 7.79 16.46
CA THR A 274 -17.40 9.18 16.89
C THR A 274 -16.34 9.67 17.87
N SER A 275 -15.88 8.82 18.78
CA SER A 275 -14.78 9.15 19.69
C SER A 275 -13.49 9.47 18.92
N LEU A 276 -13.16 8.68 17.90
CA LEU A 276 -11.99 8.87 17.06
C LEU A 276 -12.04 10.21 16.30
N LYS A 277 -13.22 10.59 15.81
CA LYS A 277 -13.44 11.91 15.18
C LYS A 277 -13.00 13.06 16.06
N HIS A 278 -13.44 13.03 17.31
CA HIS A 278 -13.20 14.12 18.26
C HIS A 278 -11.73 14.19 18.65
N HIS A 279 -11.06 13.03 18.79
CA HIS A 279 -9.65 12.97 19.14
C HIS A 279 -8.74 13.57 18.06
N PHE A 280 -9.00 13.29 16.78
CA PHE A 280 -8.15 13.75 15.67
C PHE A 280 -8.63 15.03 14.99
N GLU A 281 -9.73 15.63 15.46
CA GLU A 281 -10.37 16.77 14.81
C GLU A 281 -10.66 16.50 13.32
N ILE A 282 -11.11 15.28 13.00
CA ILE A 282 -11.37 14.88 11.61
C ILE A 282 -12.40 15.86 11.01
N PRO A 283 -12.02 16.59 9.94
CA PRO A 283 -12.86 17.64 9.41
C PRO A 283 -14.16 17.05 8.88
N ARG A 284 -15.24 17.83 8.97
CA ARG A 284 -16.41 17.53 8.14
C ARG A 284 -16.01 17.80 6.69
N PRO A 285 -16.26 16.88 5.76
CA PRO A 285 -15.95 17.13 4.35
C PRO A 285 -16.66 18.38 3.87
N THR A 286 -15.90 19.43 3.57
CA THR A 286 -16.42 20.68 2.99
C THR A 286 -16.39 20.65 1.48
N LYS A 287 -15.48 19.86 0.91
CA LYS A 287 -15.36 19.54 -0.51
C LYS A 287 -15.49 18.04 -0.72
N ASN A 288 -15.90 17.64 -1.90
CA ASN A 288 -15.78 16.24 -2.30
C ASN A 288 -14.28 15.92 -2.55
N LEU A 289 -13.92 14.65 -2.54
CA LEU A 289 -12.51 14.24 -2.75
C LEU A 289 -12.04 14.48 -4.19
N GLU A 290 -12.98 14.53 -5.13
CA GLU A 290 -12.77 14.78 -6.55
C GLU A 290 -12.21 16.18 -6.83
N ASP A 291 -12.82 17.19 -6.23
CA ASP A 291 -12.43 18.59 -6.32
C ASP A 291 -11.07 18.77 -5.65
N ILE A 292 -10.84 18.12 -4.50
CA ILE A 292 -9.54 18.13 -3.81
C ILE A 292 -8.46 17.54 -4.73
N LEU A 293 -8.72 16.40 -5.36
CA LEU A 293 -7.78 15.76 -6.29
C LEU A 293 -7.39 16.70 -7.44
N LYS A 294 -8.37 17.41 -8.03
CA LYS A 294 -8.12 18.40 -9.09
C LYS A 294 -7.35 19.62 -8.56
N GLU A 295 -7.70 20.12 -7.38
CA GLU A 295 -7.08 21.30 -6.76
C GLU A 295 -5.60 21.10 -6.42
N ILE A 296 -5.22 19.90 -5.95
CA ILE A 296 -3.81 19.60 -5.64
C ILE A 296 -2.98 19.31 -6.89
N SER A 297 -3.63 19.03 -8.03
CA SER A 297 -2.97 18.71 -9.29
C SER A 297 -2.56 19.98 -10.03
N ILE A 298 -1.56 20.67 -9.48
CA ILE A 298 -1.04 21.94 -10.01
C ILE A 298 0.22 21.75 -10.86
N PRO A 299 0.53 22.68 -11.77
CA PRO A 299 1.83 22.72 -12.45
C PRO A 299 2.96 22.91 -11.43
N MET A 300 4.04 22.14 -11.58
CA MET A 300 5.25 22.29 -10.77
C MET A 300 6.50 21.84 -11.51
N ASN A 301 7.65 22.32 -11.07
CA ASN A 301 8.92 21.86 -11.60
C ASN A 301 9.22 20.47 -11.02
N VAL A 302 9.18 19.46 -11.88
CA VAL A 302 9.53 18.08 -11.49
C VAL A 302 11.03 17.95 -11.19
N PHE A 303 11.84 18.75 -11.86
CA PHE A 303 13.29 18.74 -11.71
C PHE A 303 13.83 20.06 -11.19
N LYS A 304 14.80 19.96 -10.29
CA LYS A 304 15.61 21.06 -9.79
C LYS A 304 17.08 20.66 -9.87
N ASN A 305 17.88 21.43 -10.61
CA ASN A 305 19.30 21.12 -10.86
C ASN A 305 19.52 19.70 -11.42
N ASN A 306 18.70 19.28 -12.39
CA ASN A 306 18.77 17.95 -13.03
C ASN A 306 18.60 16.77 -12.05
N MET A 307 17.99 17.01 -10.89
CA MET A 307 17.54 16.00 -9.93
C MET A 307 16.04 16.16 -9.71
N VAL A 308 15.38 15.10 -9.26
CA VAL A 308 13.95 15.17 -8.92
C VAL A 308 13.77 16.09 -7.72
N ASP A 309 12.84 17.03 -7.79
CA ASP A 309 12.55 17.94 -6.68
C ASP A 309 11.78 17.17 -5.59
N GLU A 310 12.36 17.06 -4.39
CA GLU A 310 11.73 16.35 -3.26
C GLU A 310 10.35 16.91 -2.86
N ASN A 311 10.08 18.18 -3.20
CA ASN A 311 8.78 18.78 -2.90
C ASN A 311 7.62 18.11 -3.64
N ILE A 312 7.88 17.36 -4.72
CA ILE A 312 6.82 16.67 -5.46
C ILE A 312 6.21 15.52 -4.67
N TYR A 313 6.93 14.91 -3.71
CA TYR A 313 6.49 13.65 -3.10
C TYR A 313 5.19 13.77 -2.32
N GLN A 314 4.94 14.90 -1.66
CA GLN A 314 3.67 15.12 -0.97
C GLN A 314 2.49 15.15 -1.94
N TYR A 315 2.68 15.70 -3.15
CA TYR A 315 1.67 15.70 -4.21
C TYR A 315 1.50 14.30 -4.79
N VAL A 316 2.60 13.62 -5.10
CA VAL A 316 2.60 12.25 -5.62
C VAL A 316 1.83 11.31 -4.69
N PHE A 317 2.18 11.28 -3.40
CA PHE A 317 1.48 10.43 -2.43
C PHE A 317 0.02 10.83 -2.27
N SER A 318 -0.29 12.13 -2.22
CA SER A 318 -1.67 12.59 -2.10
C SER A 318 -2.55 12.18 -3.29
N ILE A 319 -2.06 12.39 -4.51
CA ILE A 319 -2.77 12.03 -5.74
C ILE A 319 -2.94 10.51 -5.83
N ARG A 320 -1.91 9.73 -5.47
CA ARG A 320 -1.99 8.25 -5.42
C ARG A 320 -3.06 7.77 -4.43
N MET A 321 -3.11 8.30 -3.21
CA MET A 321 -4.14 7.92 -2.24
C MET A 321 -5.55 8.28 -2.71
N LEU A 322 -5.75 9.51 -3.18
CA LEU A 322 -7.07 10.00 -3.59
C LEU A 322 -7.59 9.22 -4.80
N SER A 323 -6.75 9.03 -5.83
CA SER A 323 -7.12 8.25 -7.00
C SER A 323 -7.43 6.80 -6.64
N HIS A 324 -6.63 6.17 -5.77
CA HIS A 324 -6.91 4.83 -5.30
C HIS A 324 -8.25 4.72 -4.56
N TYR A 325 -8.51 5.66 -3.65
CA TYR A 325 -9.72 5.67 -2.83
C TYR A 325 -10.99 5.95 -3.65
N LEU A 326 -10.89 6.79 -4.70
CA LEU A 326 -12.00 7.12 -5.61
C LEU A 326 -12.33 6.01 -6.62
N ASP A 327 -11.56 4.92 -6.65
CA ASP A 327 -11.64 3.82 -7.63
C ASP A 327 -11.17 4.20 -9.05
N TRP A 328 -10.81 3.18 -9.82
CA TRP A 328 -10.26 3.28 -11.16
C TRP A 328 -11.26 3.80 -12.18
N ASP A 329 -12.50 3.34 -12.13
CA ASP A 329 -13.51 3.75 -13.12
C ASP A 329 -13.74 5.26 -13.07
N TYR A 330 -13.84 5.84 -11.87
CA TYR A 330 -13.87 7.28 -11.70
C TYR A 330 -12.54 7.92 -12.14
N THR A 331 -11.43 7.42 -11.60
CA THR A 331 -10.12 8.05 -11.80
C THR A 331 -9.76 8.11 -13.29
N PHE A 332 -9.94 7.02 -14.02
CA PHE A 332 -9.60 6.96 -15.44
C PHE A 332 -10.50 7.88 -16.27
N ASN A 333 -11.82 7.79 -16.08
CA ASN A 333 -12.75 8.52 -16.92
C ASN A 333 -12.76 10.03 -16.61
N THR A 334 -12.80 10.41 -15.34
CA THR A 334 -12.96 11.83 -14.96
C THR A 334 -11.63 12.50 -14.65
N TYR A 335 -10.74 11.87 -13.90
CA TYR A 335 -9.48 12.52 -13.54
C TYR A 335 -8.43 12.42 -14.65
N VAL A 336 -8.26 11.24 -15.26
CA VAL A 336 -7.27 11.06 -16.33
C VAL A 336 -7.77 11.66 -17.65
N ASN A 337 -8.90 11.19 -18.19
CA ASN A 337 -9.31 11.59 -19.54
C ASN A 337 -9.84 13.03 -19.63
N GLU A 338 -10.67 13.45 -18.67
CA GLU A 338 -11.29 14.78 -18.73
C GLU A 338 -10.41 15.89 -18.13
N PHE A 339 -9.58 15.58 -17.12
CA PHE A 339 -8.75 16.58 -16.44
C PHE A 339 -7.27 16.50 -16.82
N LEU A 340 -6.56 15.40 -16.57
CA LEU A 340 -5.11 15.35 -16.78
C LEU A 340 -4.71 15.37 -18.27
N TYR A 341 -5.39 14.58 -19.11
CA TYR A 341 -5.01 14.39 -20.52
C TYR A 341 -4.97 15.72 -21.31
N PRO A 342 -5.98 16.62 -21.19
CA PRO A 342 -5.93 17.93 -21.84
C PRO A 342 -4.76 18.83 -21.38
N GLN A 343 -4.19 18.59 -20.21
CA GLN A 343 -3.14 19.42 -19.59
C GLN A 343 -1.72 18.87 -19.81
N LEU A 344 -1.55 17.75 -20.52
CA LEU A 344 -0.25 17.08 -20.67
C LEU A 344 0.80 17.89 -21.44
N GLU A 345 0.38 18.90 -22.21
CA GLU A 345 1.29 19.81 -22.91
C GLU A 345 1.72 21.00 -22.03
N ASP A 346 1.01 21.26 -20.94
CA ASP A 346 1.22 22.45 -20.10
C ASP A 346 2.40 22.30 -19.14
N SER A 347 2.62 21.09 -18.60
CA SER A 347 3.67 20.83 -17.61
C SER A 347 4.02 19.34 -17.49
N ASP A 348 5.31 19.06 -17.30
CA ASP A 348 5.82 17.72 -16.94
C ASP A 348 5.18 17.17 -15.65
N ALA A 349 4.68 18.04 -14.76
CA ALA A 349 3.97 17.63 -13.55
C ALA A 349 2.70 16.81 -13.86
N TYR A 350 1.94 17.19 -14.89
CA TYR A 350 0.74 16.44 -15.28
C TYR A 350 1.10 15.06 -15.84
N LEU A 351 2.23 14.96 -16.53
CA LEU A 351 2.76 13.70 -17.02
C LEU A 351 3.24 12.80 -15.87
N LEU A 352 3.86 13.39 -14.86
CA LEU A 352 4.18 12.72 -13.61
C LEU A 352 2.90 12.16 -12.97
N TYR A 353 1.87 12.99 -12.77
CA TYR A 353 0.61 12.55 -12.16
C TYR A 353 -0.10 11.46 -12.96
N LEU A 354 -0.07 11.53 -14.29
CA LEU A 354 -0.59 10.47 -15.14
C LEU A 354 0.19 9.18 -14.93
N GLY A 355 1.51 9.25 -14.89
CA GLY A 355 2.40 8.13 -14.61
C GLY A 355 2.08 7.49 -13.26
N ILE A 356 2.13 8.26 -12.16
CA ILE A 356 1.96 7.73 -10.80
C ILE A 356 0.60 7.03 -10.62
N VAL A 357 -0.46 7.58 -11.22
CA VAL A 357 -1.80 6.99 -11.20
C VAL A 357 -1.79 5.68 -11.97
N ASN A 358 -1.26 5.68 -13.20
CA ASN A 358 -1.18 4.48 -14.01
C ASN A 358 -0.39 3.35 -13.34
N PHE A 359 0.74 3.67 -12.70
CA PHE A 359 1.53 2.72 -11.92
C PHE A 359 0.73 2.09 -10.77
N ASN A 360 0.01 2.92 -10.03
CA ASN A 360 -0.81 2.44 -8.92
C ASN A 360 -1.86 1.43 -9.40
N PHE A 361 -2.49 1.70 -10.53
CA PHE A 361 -3.52 0.84 -11.09
C PHE A 361 -2.98 -0.37 -11.86
N TYR A 362 -1.79 -0.27 -12.46
CA TYR A 362 -1.11 -1.41 -13.08
C TYR A 362 -0.85 -2.50 -12.04
N ARG A 363 -0.45 -2.12 -10.82
CA ARG A 363 -0.26 -3.04 -9.69
C ARG A 363 -1.53 -3.82 -9.33
N ILE A 364 -2.71 -3.20 -9.48
CA ILE A 364 -4.01 -3.77 -9.06
C ILE A 364 -4.60 -4.62 -10.20
N PHE A 365 -4.71 -4.03 -11.39
CA PHE A 365 -5.43 -4.60 -12.52
C PHE A 365 -4.52 -5.38 -13.48
N GLY A 366 -3.23 -5.06 -13.53
CA GLY A 366 -2.27 -5.62 -14.48
C GLY A 366 -2.34 -4.93 -15.85
N GLU A 367 -2.01 -5.68 -16.89
CA GLU A 367 -2.03 -5.27 -18.30
C GLU A 367 -3.48 -5.23 -18.81
N ILE A 368 -4.15 -4.09 -18.64
CA ILE A 368 -5.45 -3.80 -19.27
C ILE A 368 -5.27 -2.67 -20.28
N GLU A 369 -6.14 -2.63 -21.29
CA GLU A 369 -6.04 -1.72 -22.43
C GLU A 369 -5.83 -0.26 -22.03
N SER A 370 -6.62 0.26 -21.07
CA SER A 370 -6.47 1.65 -20.60
C SER A 370 -5.13 1.95 -19.93
N ILE A 371 -4.53 0.96 -19.26
CA ILE A 371 -3.22 1.09 -18.63
C ILE A 371 -2.10 1.03 -19.66
N GLU A 372 -2.24 0.13 -20.64
CA GLU A 372 -1.31 0.00 -21.77
C GLU A 372 -1.28 1.26 -22.62
N MET A 373 -2.44 1.86 -22.91
CA MET A 373 -2.54 3.13 -23.64
C MET A 373 -1.70 4.24 -22.99
N ILE A 374 -1.75 4.36 -21.67
CA ILE A 374 -0.95 5.35 -20.95
C ILE A 374 0.54 5.00 -21.01
N PHE A 375 0.92 3.73 -20.89
CA PHE A 375 2.32 3.34 -21.04
C PHE A 375 2.85 3.62 -22.44
N ASP A 376 2.07 3.36 -23.48
CA ASP A 376 2.49 3.63 -24.86
C ASP A 376 2.59 5.13 -25.12
N LEU A 377 1.73 5.95 -24.54
CA LEU A 377 1.89 7.40 -24.50
C LEU A 377 3.21 7.82 -23.85
N LEU A 378 3.54 7.28 -22.67
CA LEU A 378 4.80 7.56 -21.98
C LEU A 378 6.02 7.13 -22.81
N LYS A 379 5.98 5.95 -23.44
CA LYS A 379 7.05 5.48 -24.35
C LYS A 379 7.20 6.37 -25.57
N SER A 380 6.09 6.86 -26.14
CA SER A 380 6.11 7.76 -27.30
C SER A 380 6.84 9.07 -27.05
N LYS A 381 6.96 9.49 -25.77
CA LYS A 381 7.66 10.71 -25.35
C LYS A 381 9.16 10.48 -25.09
N LEU A 382 9.67 9.26 -25.26
CA LEU A 382 11.11 8.94 -25.17
C LEU A 382 11.87 9.32 -26.46
N ILE A 383 11.78 10.59 -26.86
CA ILE A 383 12.40 11.11 -28.09
C ILE A 383 13.39 12.21 -27.73
N GLY A 384 14.65 12.04 -28.13
CA GLY A 384 15.74 12.97 -27.82
C GLY A 384 15.99 13.11 -26.32
N VAL A 385 16.68 14.19 -25.93
CA VAL A 385 16.87 14.58 -24.52
C VAL A 385 16.07 15.85 -24.22
N SER A 386 15.27 15.77 -23.16
CA SER A 386 14.43 16.84 -22.62
C SER A 386 14.01 16.46 -21.19
N SER A 387 13.53 17.41 -20.39
CA SER A 387 12.98 17.11 -19.06
C SER A 387 11.83 16.09 -19.14
N THR A 388 10.95 16.24 -20.14
CA THR A 388 9.85 15.32 -20.41
C THR A 388 10.33 13.90 -20.71
N SER A 389 11.32 13.74 -21.59
CA SER A 389 11.85 12.41 -21.94
C SER A 389 12.62 11.77 -20.78
N VAL A 390 13.32 12.57 -19.95
CA VAL A 390 13.96 12.09 -18.72
C VAL A 390 12.91 11.63 -17.70
N LEU A 391 11.81 12.37 -17.52
CA LEU A 391 10.70 11.94 -16.67
C LEU A 391 10.06 10.64 -17.19
N CYS A 392 9.77 10.57 -18.49
CA CYS A 392 9.27 9.35 -19.11
C CYS A 392 10.24 8.18 -18.94
N TYR A 393 11.55 8.42 -18.99
CA TYR A 393 12.56 7.39 -18.73
C TYR A 393 12.48 6.90 -17.27
N LEU A 394 12.40 7.81 -16.29
CA LEU A 394 12.29 7.46 -14.86
C LEU A 394 11.00 6.69 -14.54
N LEU A 395 9.92 6.98 -15.26
CA LEU A 395 8.68 6.20 -15.20
C LEU A 395 8.89 4.84 -15.88
N ILE A 396 9.17 4.80 -17.19
CA ILE A 396 9.21 3.56 -17.98
C ILE A 396 10.25 2.57 -17.50
N LYS A 397 11.39 2.99 -16.95
CA LYS A 397 12.43 2.05 -16.47
C LYS A 397 11.94 1.07 -15.40
N GLN A 398 10.87 1.41 -14.68
CA GLN A 398 10.27 0.57 -13.65
C GLN A 398 9.30 -0.49 -14.21
N ILE A 399 8.95 -0.40 -15.50
CA ILE A 399 8.04 -1.32 -16.21
C ILE A 399 8.76 -2.05 -17.34
N ASP A 400 9.49 -1.30 -18.17
CA ASP A 400 10.30 -1.81 -19.26
C ASP A 400 11.75 -1.31 -19.14
N PRO A 401 12.56 -1.95 -18.27
CA PRO A 401 13.97 -1.59 -18.10
C PRO A 401 14.76 -1.73 -19.40
N LYS A 402 14.38 -2.64 -20.31
CA LYS A 402 15.11 -2.89 -21.56
C LYS A 402 14.98 -1.71 -22.51
N LEU A 403 13.76 -1.22 -22.72
CA LEU A 403 13.52 -0.04 -23.54
C LEU A 403 14.19 1.20 -22.92
N ALA A 404 14.02 1.41 -21.62
CA ALA A 404 14.59 2.55 -20.91
C ALA A 404 16.13 2.57 -20.99
N ASN A 405 16.79 1.42 -20.78
CA ASN A 405 18.25 1.30 -20.89
C ASN A 405 18.75 1.53 -22.33
N SER A 406 17.97 1.13 -23.33
CA SER A 406 18.29 1.40 -24.74
C SER A 406 18.27 2.90 -25.02
N TRP A 407 17.26 3.60 -24.53
CA TRP A 407 17.16 5.06 -24.62
C TRP A 407 18.30 5.76 -23.87
N LEU A 408 18.61 5.34 -22.64
CA LEU A 408 19.70 5.91 -21.84
C LEU A 408 21.05 5.78 -22.55
N THR A 409 21.32 4.60 -23.12
CA THR A 409 22.57 4.31 -23.84
C THR A 409 22.70 5.17 -25.10
N LEU A 410 21.62 5.31 -25.87
CA LEU A 410 21.60 6.11 -27.09
C LEU A 410 21.85 7.60 -26.81
N ASN A 411 21.35 8.10 -25.69
CA ASN A 411 21.37 9.53 -25.35
C ASN A 411 22.43 9.94 -24.32
N ASN A 412 23.25 9.00 -23.83
CA ASN A 412 24.20 9.21 -22.72
C ASN A 412 25.07 10.47 -22.91
N LYS A 413 25.70 10.63 -24.09
CA LYS A 413 26.57 11.79 -24.37
C LYS A 413 25.83 13.12 -24.26
N GLN A 414 24.60 13.17 -24.77
CA GLN A 414 23.79 14.38 -24.75
C GLN A 414 23.31 14.69 -23.32
N LEU A 415 22.85 13.68 -22.58
CA LEU A 415 22.47 13.81 -21.17
C LEU A 415 23.60 14.41 -20.32
N ILE A 416 24.83 13.90 -20.46
CA ILE A 416 26.00 14.45 -19.76
C ILE A 416 26.24 15.90 -20.17
N SER A 417 26.14 16.23 -21.45
CA SER A 417 26.35 17.60 -21.94
C SER A 417 25.32 18.60 -21.43
N GLU A 418 24.10 18.14 -21.14
CA GLU A 418 23.01 18.92 -20.55
C GLU A 418 23.04 18.90 -19.01
N GLY A 419 24.04 18.26 -18.41
CA GLY A 419 24.30 18.27 -16.98
C GLY A 419 23.55 17.21 -16.18
N TRP A 420 22.98 16.18 -16.82
CA TRP A 420 22.35 15.07 -16.13
C TRP A 420 23.38 14.07 -15.60
N SER A 421 23.17 13.58 -14.37
CA SER A 421 23.97 12.47 -13.82
C SER A 421 23.40 11.13 -14.27
N ILE A 422 24.17 10.39 -15.09
CA ILE A 422 23.79 9.04 -15.54
C ILE A 422 23.69 8.07 -14.36
N GLU A 423 24.60 8.18 -13.39
CA GLU A 423 24.59 7.36 -12.18
C GLU A 423 23.29 7.56 -11.40
N TYR A 424 22.92 8.83 -11.16
CA TYR A 424 21.66 9.17 -10.52
C TYR A 424 20.47 8.62 -11.30
N LEU A 425 20.39 8.90 -12.61
CA LEU A 425 19.28 8.43 -13.45
C LEU A 425 19.17 6.90 -13.51
N THR A 426 20.29 6.18 -13.35
CA THR A 426 20.30 4.72 -13.32
C THR A 426 19.71 4.21 -12.01
N VAL A 427 20.22 4.70 -10.87
CA VAL A 427 19.88 4.18 -9.53
C VAL A 427 18.52 4.69 -9.03
N TYR A 428 18.18 5.95 -9.32
CA TYR A 428 17.06 6.62 -8.67
C TYR A 428 15.69 6.07 -9.14
N LEU A 429 14.90 5.48 -8.24
CA LEU A 429 13.53 5.07 -8.52
C LEU A 429 12.55 6.15 -8.05
N LEU A 430 11.54 6.43 -8.87
CA LEU A 430 10.52 7.43 -8.55
C LEU A 430 9.51 6.90 -7.50
N PHE A 431 9.41 5.57 -7.34
CA PHE A 431 8.45 4.89 -6.47
C PHE A 431 9.09 3.83 -5.60
#